data_AF-A0A0R2SIZ4-F1
#
_entry.id   AF-A0A0R2SIZ4-F1
#
_cell.length_a   1.000
_cell.length_b   1.000
_cell.length_c   1.000
_cell.angle_alpha   90.00
_cell.angle_beta   90.00
_cell.angle_gamma   90.00
#
_symmetry.space_group_name_H-M   'P 1'
#
loop_
_entity.id
_entity.type
_entity.pdbx_description
1 polymer ?
#
loop_
_entity_poly.entity_id
_entity_poly.type
_entity_poly.pdbx_seq_one_letter_code
_entity_poly.pdbx_strand_id
1 'polypeptide(L)'
;MLRHVPNALSVYRIIMFPVLLYLVYTRNEMVFSWLICINLLTDIADGWIARRFNLQTELGAQLDSIADYGTYAAAFYGLYVFKKAAIGPWFVLVWVFVAFIVSFLILSFLKFGTSPRLHLYSTKVGGYLQGFLFFSLFSFGFWPPYFAFALVWGVVSFTEGMLILALLPEMRSNQKGLYWVLRNRTQS
;
A
#
# COMPACT_ATOMS: atom_id res chain seq x y z
N MET A 1 23.58 -0.67 17.27
CA MET A 1 22.24 -1.11 17.72
C MET A 1 21.08 -0.40 17.02
N LEU A 2 21.08 0.93 16.83
CA LEU A 2 19.98 1.67 16.16
C LEU A 2 19.67 1.26 14.71
N ARG A 3 20.65 0.71 13.96
CA ARG A 3 20.47 0.22 12.58
C ARG A 3 19.48 -0.93 12.42
N HIS A 4 19.16 -1.66 13.48
CA HIS A 4 18.26 -2.83 13.40
C HIS A 4 16.81 -2.51 13.75
N VAL A 5 16.50 -1.30 14.22
CA VAL A 5 15.14 -0.95 14.65
C VAL A 5 14.13 -1.01 13.48
N PRO A 6 14.41 -0.42 12.30
CA PRO A 6 13.49 -0.54 11.16
C PRO A 6 13.34 -2.00 10.72
N ASN A 7 14.45 -2.75 10.63
CA ASN A 7 14.41 -4.16 10.25
C ASN A 7 13.61 -5.02 11.24
N ALA A 8 13.68 -4.73 12.54
CA ALA A 8 12.90 -5.43 13.55
C ALA A 8 11.39 -5.18 13.41
N LEU A 9 10.99 -3.96 13.01
CA LEU A 9 9.59 -3.62 12.75
C LEU A 9 9.05 -4.31 11.50
N SER A 10 9.81 -4.37 10.41
CA SER A 10 9.43 -5.15 9.22
C SER A 10 9.33 -6.65 9.54
N VAL A 11 10.27 -7.22 10.31
CA VAL A 11 10.21 -8.63 10.76
C VAL A 11 8.99 -8.88 11.64
N TYR A 12 8.70 -7.98 12.57
CA TYR A 12 7.48 -8.03 13.37
C TYR A 12 6.23 -8.10 12.50
N ARG A 13 6.11 -7.25 11.46
CA ARG A 13 4.98 -7.25 10.53
C ARG A 13 4.88 -8.56 9.73
N ILE A 14 6.00 -9.14 9.31
CA ILE A 14 6.03 -10.47 8.66
C ILE A 14 5.47 -11.55 9.60
N ILE A 15 5.86 -11.53 10.88
CA ILE A 15 5.36 -12.49 11.88
C ILE A 15 3.88 -12.22 12.22
N MET A 16 3.45 -10.96 12.22
CA MET A 16 2.06 -10.60 12.47
C MET A 16 1.14 -11.01 11.33
N PHE A 17 1.63 -11.13 10.11
CA PHE A 17 0.82 -11.55 8.97
C PHE A 17 0.04 -12.87 9.21
N PRO A 18 0.66 -14.02 9.56
CA PRO A 18 -0.07 -15.24 9.87
C PRO A 18 -0.99 -15.11 11.09
N VAL A 19 -0.62 -14.30 12.10
CA VAL A 19 -1.47 -14.02 13.27
C VAL A 19 -2.74 -13.28 12.86
N LEU A 20 -2.63 -12.27 12.00
CA LEU A 20 -3.77 -11.55 11.44
C LEU A 20 -4.68 -12.49 10.66
N LEU A 21 -4.13 -13.37 9.80
CA LEU A 21 -4.92 -14.37 9.07
C LEU A 21 -5.66 -15.33 10.01
N TYR A 22 -5.00 -15.78 11.08
CA TYR A 22 -5.62 -16.62 12.10
C TYR A 22 -6.78 -15.91 12.82
N LEU A 23 -6.66 -14.61 13.09
CA LEU A 23 -7.75 -13.82 13.66
C LEU A 23 -8.93 -13.65 12.70
N VAL A 24 -8.66 -13.50 11.40
CA VAL A 24 -9.73 -13.52 10.39
C VAL A 24 -10.42 -14.88 10.36
N TYR A 25 -9.66 -15.97 10.40
CA TYR A 25 -10.19 -17.34 10.41
C TYR A 25 -11.08 -17.61 11.63
N THR A 26 -10.63 -17.22 12.83
CA THR A 26 -11.36 -17.36 14.09
C THR A 26 -12.45 -16.30 14.30
N ARG A 27 -12.66 -15.41 13.32
CA ARG A 27 -13.66 -14.34 13.33
C ARG A 27 -13.54 -13.35 14.49
N ASN A 28 -12.33 -13.14 15.01
CA ASN A 28 -12.07 -12.19 16.08
C ASN A 28 -11.75 -10.79 15.53
N GLU A 29 -12.81 -10.06 15.14
CA GLU A 29 -12.70 -8.73 14.54
C GLU A 29 -12.04 -7.72 15.48
N MET A 30 -12.35 -7.76 16.78
CA MET A 30 -11.86 -6.76 17.73
C MET A 30 -10.33 -6.80 17.83
N VAL A 31 -9.76 -7.98 18.07
CA VAL A 31 -8.30 -8.14 18.18
C VAL A 31 -7.65 -7.89 16.82
N PHE A 32 -8.26 -8.34 15.72
CA PHE A 32 -7.78 -8.04 14.38
C PHE A 32 -7.67 -6.54 14.14
N SER A 33 -8.69 -5.77 14.52
CA SER A 33 -8.77 -4.32 14.32
C SER A 33 -7.67 -3.60 15.09
N TRP A 34 -7.40 -4.00 16.34
CA TRP A 34 -6.28 -3.46 17.11
C TRP A 34 -4.93 -3.75 16.45
N LEU A 35 -4.67 -5.02 16.10
CA LEU A 35 -3.38 -5.41 15.55
C LEU A 35 -3.13 -4.85 14.15
N ILE A 36 -4.15 -4.76 13.29
CA ILE A 36 -3.97 -4.17 11.96
C ILE A 36 -3.69 -2.67 12.05
N CYS A 37 -4.38 -1.95 12.96
CA CYS A 37 -4.10 -0.54 13.21
C CYS A 37 -2.68 -0.33 13.75
N ILE A 38 -2.22 -1.17 14.69
CA ILE A 38 -0.84 -1.13 15.19
C ILE A 38 0.16 -1.39 14.06
N ASN A 39 -0.07 -2.40 13.21
CA ASN A 39 0.80 -2.71 12.08
C ASN A 39 0.92 -1.53 11.10
N LEU A 40 -0.19 -0.88 10.77
CA LEU A 40 -0.21 0.31 9.90
C LEU A 40 0.54 1.49 10.52
N LEU A 41 0.41 1.69 11.83
CA LEU A 41 1.16 2.74 12.54
C LEU A 41 2.66 2.44 12.60
N THR A 42 3.05 1.17 12.79
CA THR A 42 4.46 0.77 12.82
C THR A 42 5.17 0.97 11.48
N ASP A 43 4.45 0.78 10.35
CA ASP A 43 4.96 1.05 8.99
C ASP A 43 5.22 2.54 8.72
N ILE A 44 4.37 3.42 9.27
CA ILE A 44 4.62 4.86 9.17
C ILE A 44 5.82 5.24 10.03
N ALA A 45 5.94 4.64 11.21
CA ALA A 45 7.00 4.91 12.17
C ALA A 45 8.37 4.41 11.70
N ASP A 46 8.48 3.17 11.20
CA ASP A 46 9.76 2.64 10.72
C ASP A 46 10.26 3.39 9.49
N GLY A 47 9.38 3.74 8.55
CA GLY A 47 9.71 4.56 7.39
C GLY A 47 10.14 5.97 7.78
N TRP A 48 9.57 6.56 8.83
CA TRP A 48 10.03 7.85 9.36
C TRP A 48 11.39 7.76 10.05
N ILE A 49 11.59 6.77 10.92
CA ILE A 49 12.85 6.52 11.64
C ILE A 49 13.98 6.23 10.64
N ALA A 50 13.77 5.33 9.69
CA ALA A 50 14.78 4.95 8.70
C ALA A 50 15.24 6.16 7.87
N ARG A 51 14.31 7.06 7.49
CA ARG A 51 14.62 8.30 6.76
C ARG A 51 15.34 9.32 7.63
N ARG A 52 14.90 9.50 8.89
CA ARG A 52 15.47 10.53 9.78
C ARG A 52 16.91 10.20 10.18
N PHE A 53 17.23 8.93 10.36
CA PHE A 53 18.54 8.45 10.82
C PHE A 53 19.42 7.87 9.69
N ASN A 54 18.96 7.93 8.44
CA ASN A 54 19.66 7.43 7.26
C ASN A 54 20.09 5.95 7.40
N LEU A 55 19.18 5.12 7.91
CA LEU A 55 19.40 3.70 8.25
C LEU A 55 18.88 2.73 7.18
N GLN A 56 18.75 3.20 5.94
CA GLN A 56 18.24 2.39 4.85
C GLN A 56 19.29 1.35 4.44
N THR A 57 18.91 0.07 4.48
CA THR A 57 19.74 -1.06 4.03
C THR A 57 18.98 -1.84 2.96
N GLU A 58 19.69 -2.47 2.02
CA GLU A 58 19.06 -3.24 0.94
C GLU A 58 18.22 -4.41 1.49
N LEU A 59 18.76 -5.16 2.47
CA LEU A 59 18.04 -6.22 3.15
C LEU A 59 16.80 -5.70 3.90
N GLY A 60 16.92 -4.54 4.56
CA GLY A 60 15.80 -3.89 5.22
C GLY A 60 14.68 -3.56 4.22
N ALA A 61 15.02 -2.96 3.08
CA ALA A 61 14.05 -2.61 2.04
C ALA A 61 13.34 -3.83 1.43
N GLN A 62 14.04 -4.97 1.29
CA GLN A 62 13.41 -6.22 0.82
C GLN A 62 12.43 -6.78 1.86
N LEU A 63 12.83 -6.83 3.14
CA LEU A 63 11.96 -7.29 4.23
C LEU A 63 10.74 -6.39 4.38
N ASP A 64 10.92 -5.08 4.27
CA ASP A 64 9.88 -4.07 4.29
C ASP A 64 8.84 -4.32 3.19
N SER A 65 9.31 -4.53 1.95
CA SER A 65 8.42 -4.84 0.83
C SER A 65 7.59 -6.11 1.05
N ILE A 66 8.17 -7.16 1.64
CA ILE A 66 7.46 -8.40 1.97
C ILE A 66 6.44 -8.17 3.09
N ALA A 67 6.83 -7.42 4.13
CA ALA A 67 5.99 -7.05 5.24
C ALA A 67 4.76 -6.24 4.77
N ASP A 68 4.97 -5.29 3.86
CA ASP A 68 3.93 -4.48 3.25
C ASP A 68 2.91 -5.34 2.51
N TYR A 69 3.37 -6.21 1.61
CA TYR A 69 2.47 -7.10 0.87
C TYR A 69 1.64 -7.98 1.79
N GLY A 70 2.24 -8.53 2.85
CA GLY A 70 1.52 -9.29 3.87
C GLY A 70 0.48 -8.43 4.60
N THR A 71 0.87 -7.25 5.06
CA THR A 71 -0.03 -6.32 5.78
C THR A 71 -1.21 -5.92 4.92
N TYR A 72 -0.99 -5.53 3.65
CA TYR A 72 -2.06 -5.20 2.71
C TYR A 72 -2.95 -6.40 2.41
N ALA A 73 -2.39 -7.59 2.19
CA ALA A 73 -3.18 -8.80 1.95
C ALA A 73 -4.09 -9.12 3.14
N ALA A 74 -3.56 -9.06 4.36
CA ALA A 74 -4.35 -9.24 5.58
C ALA A 74 -5.42 -8.16 5.74
N ALA A 75 -5.08 -6.89 5.46
CA ALA A 75 -6.03 -5.77 5.54
C ALA A 75 -7.20 -5.94 4.57
N PHE A 76 -6.94 -6.28 3.30
CA PHE A 76 -7.99 -6.54 2.30
C PHE A 76 -8.82 -7.77 2.67
N TYR A 77 -8.19 -8.84 3.17
CA TYR A 77 -8.91 -10.02 3.60
C TYR A 77 -9.82 -9.76 4.80
N GLY A 78 -9.32 -9.04 5.81
CA GLY A 78 -10.11 -8.58 6.94
C GLY A 78 -11.24 -7.64 6.52
N LEU A 79 -10.99 -6.75 5.56
CA LEU A 79 -12.01 -5.86 5.00
C LEU A 79 -13.13 -6.64 4.31
N TYR A 80 -12.79 -7.68 3.54
CA TYR A 80 -13.78 -8.58 2.93
C TYR A 80 -14.56 -9.40 3.97
N VAL A 81 -13.88 -9.92 4.99
CA VAL A 81 -14.49 -10.84 5.96
C VAL A 81 -15.34 -10.11 6.99
N PHE A 82 -14.86 -9.00 7.54
CA PHE A 82 -15.51 -8.29 8.64
C PHE A 82 -16.36 -7.11 8.19
N LYS A 83 -15.92 -6.38 7.15
CA LYS A 83 -16.54 -5.09 6.80
C LYS A 83 -17.43 -5.13 5.56
N LYS A 84 -17.44 -6.21 4.77
CA LYS A 84 -18.25 -6.33 3.54
C LYS A 84 -19.73 -6.03 3.75
N ALA A 85 -20.33 -6.55 4.83
CA ALA A 85 -21.74 -6.30 5.12
C ALA A 85 -22.02 -4.82 5.44
N ALA A 86 -21.13 -4.17 6.22
CA ALA A 86 -21.25 -2.76 6.58
C ALA A 86 -21.03 -1.82 5.38
N ILE A 87 -20.10 -2.18 4.48
CA ILE A 87 -19.80 -1.41 3.27
C ILE A 87 -20.92 -1.57 2.21
N GLY A 88 -21.52 -2.75 2.12
CA GLY A 88 -22.63 -3.02 1.22
C GLY A 88 -22.29 -2.77 -0.27
N PRO A 89 -23.11 -2.04 -1.04
CA PRO A 89 -22.90 -1.80 -2.47
C PRO A 89 -21.58 -1.09 -2.80
N TRP A 90 -21.06 -0.27 -1.88
CA TRP A 90 -19.81 0.46 -2.06
C TRP A 90 -18.59 -0.46 -2.22
N PHE A 91 -18.72 -1.74 -1.90
CA PHE A 91 -17.66 -2.73 -2.04
C PHE A 91 -17.22 -2.92 -3.50
N VAL A 92 -18.05 -2.55 -4.49
CA VAL A 92 -17.65 -2.48 -5.90
C VAL A 92 -16.42 -1.60 -6.09
N LEU A 93 -16.29 -0.49 -5.35
CA LEU A 93 -15.12 0.38 -5.43
C LEU A 93 -13.83 -0.34 -4.99
N VAL A 94 -13.93 -1.29 -4.04
CA VAL A 94 -12.79 -2.10 -3.60
C VAL A 94 -12.36 -3.02 -4.73
N TRP A 95 -13.30 -3.68 -5.42
CA TRP A 95 -12.98 -4.54 -6.56
C TRP A 95 -12.35 -3.76 -7.71
N VAL A 96 -12.88 -2.57 -8.02
CA VAL A 96 -12.28 -1.67 -9.00
C VAL A 96 -10.86 -1.29 -8.57
N PHE A 97 -10.65 -0.89 -7.32
CA PHE A 97 -9.34 -0.52 -6.81
C PHE A 97 -8.32 -1.68 -6.89
N VAL A 98 -8.72 -2.88 -6.47
CA VAL A 98 -7.88 -4.10 -6.58
C VAL A 98 -7.57 -4.43 -8.04
N ALA A 99 -8.54 -4.30 -8.95
CA ALA A 99 -8.31 -4.53 -10.38
C ALA A 99 -7.26 -3.56 -10.95
N PHE A 100 -7.25 -2.30 -10.51
CA PHE A 100 -6.23 -1.32 -10.90
C PHE A 100 -4.84 -1.63 -10.32
N ILE A 101 -4.76 -2.09 -9.06
CA ILE A 101 -3.50 -2.57 -8.47
C ILE A 101 -2.94 -3.73 -9.31
N VAL A 102 -3.76 -4.74 -9.57
CA VAL A 102 -3.36 -5.95 -10.32
C VAL A 102 -2.97 -5.58 -11.75
N SER A 103 -3.74 -4.73 -12.43
CA SER A 103 -3.42 -4.26 -13.79
C SER A 103 -2.08 -3.52 -13.83
N PHE A 104 -1.81 -2.67 -12.85
CA PHE A 104 -0.54 -1.96 -12.73
C PHE A 104 0.66 -2.91 -12.54
N LEU A 105 0.51 -3.92 -11.67
CA LEU A 105 1.52 -4.96 -11.48
C LEU A 105 1.75 -5.77 -12.77
N ILE A 106 0.68 -6.23 -13.41
CA ILE A 106 0.76 -7.01 -14.66
C ILE A 106 1.46 -6.20 -15.75
N LEU A 107 1.08 -4.94 -15.97
CA LEU A 107 1.71 -4.09 -16.98
C LEU A 107 3.21 -3.88 -16.71
N SER A 108 3.60 -3.71 -15.45
CA SER A 108 5.01 -3.60 -15.07
C SER A 108 5.78 -4.88 -15.38
N PHE A 109 5.23 -6.04 -15.03
CA PHE A 109 5.85 -7.34 -15.29
C PHE A 109 5.92 -7.67 -16.79
N LEU A 110 4.85 -7.44 -17.54
CA LEU A 110 4.82 -7.70 -18.99
C LEU A 110 5.82 -6.81 -19.75
N LYS A 111 5.96 -5.55 -19.34
CA LYS A 111 6.81 -4.60 -20.06
C LYS A 111 8.28 -4.65 -19.63
N PHE A 112 8.55 -4.87 -18.35
CA PHE A 112 9.90 -4.72 -17.77
C PHE A 112 10.40 -5.94 -17.01
N GLY A 113 9.61 -7.02 -16.92
CA GLY A 113 9.97 -8.25 -16.19
C GLY A 113 10.18 -8.04 -14.68
N THR A 114 9.77 -6.90 -14.13
CA THR A 114 10.07 -6.51 -12.74
C THR A 114 8.89 -5.82 -12.09
N SER A 115 8.87 -5.84 -10.74
CA SER A 115 7.88 -5.11 -9.94
C SER A 115 8.02 -3.59 -10.15
N PRO A 116 6.92 -2.82 -10.14
CA PRO A 116 6.98 -1.38 -10.38
C PRO A 116 7.82 -0.67 -9.31
N ARG A 117 8.80 0.13 -9.74
CA ARG A 117 9.66 0.95 -8.85
C ARG A 117 9.33 2.45 -8.91
N LEU A 118 8.13 2.81 -9.36
CA LEU A 118 7.70 4.20 -9.50
C LEU A 118 7.33 4.81 -8.14
N HIS A 119 8.00 5.91 -7.77
CA HIS A 119 7.81 6.61 -6.49
C HIS A 119 7.07 7.94 -6.70
N LEU A 120 5.88 7.88 -7.30
CA LEU A 120 5.07 9.05 -7.64
C LEU A 120 4.59 9.78 -6.39
N TYR A 121 4.37 11.09 -6.49
CA TYR A 121 3.74 11.83 -5.39
C TYR A 121 2.31 11.35 -5.13
N SER A 122 1.56 11.01 -6.19
CA SER A 122 0.20 10.51 -6.11
C SER A 122 0.12 9.20 -5.32
N THR A 123 1.04 8.25 -5.56
CA THR A 123 1.10 6.97 -4.83
C THR A 123 1.55 7.14 -3.38
N LYS A 124 2.45 8.09 -3.08
CA LYS A 124 2.81 8.43 -1.69
C LYS A 124 1.65 9.01 -0.90
N VAL A 125 0.93 9.98 -1.48
CA VAL A 125 -0.29 10.54 -0.88
C VAL A 125 -1.35 9.45 -0.74
N GLY A 126 -1.49 8.60 -1.77
CA GLY A 126 -2.34 7.42 -1.76
C GLY A 126 -2.07 6.56 -0.54
N GLY A 127 -0.83 6.12 -0.31
CA GLY A 127 -0.47 5.28 0.83
C GLY A 127 -0.99 5.81 2.17
N TYR A 128 -0.84 7.10 2.45
CA TYR A 128 -1.39 7.71 3.67
C TYR A 128 -2.93 7.71 3.70
N LEU A 129 -3.57 7.99 2.56
CA LEU A 129 -5.04 7.91 2.46
C LEU A 129 -5.55 6.49 2.65
N GLN A 130 -4.90 5.49 2.08
CA GLN A 130 -5.27 4.09 2.27
C GLN A 130 -4.98 3.60 3.70
N GLY A 131 -3.86 4.01 4.30
CA GLY A 131 -3.58 3.72 5.70
C GLY A 131 -4.66 4.28 6.64
N PHE A 132 -5.04 5.55 6.43
CA PHE A 132 -6.12 6.17 7.20
C PHE A 132 -7.50 5.56 6.89
N LEU A 133 -7.74 5.11 5.66
CA LEU A 133 -8.95 4.36 5.29
C LEU A 133 -9.10 3.09 6.13
N PHE A 134 -8.06 2.26 6.19
CA PHE A 134 -8.11 1.04 7.01
C PHE A 134 -8.23 1.38 8.50
N PHE A 135 -7.44 2.33 8.99
CA PHE A 135 -7.49 2.77 10.38
C PHE A 135 -8.89 3.26 10.78
N SER A 136 -9.48 4.15 9.99
CA SER A 136 -10.81 4.71 10.26
C SER A 136 -11.91 3.65 10.16
N LEU A 137 -11.85 2.77 9.15
CA LEU A 137 -12.84 1.70 8.96
C LEU A 137 -12.85 0.70 10.12
N PHE A 138 -11.67 0.31 10.62
CA PHE A 138 -11.56 -0.66 11.72
C PHE A 138 -11.74 -0.03 13.11
N SER A 139 -11.46 1.27 13.28
CA SER A 139 -11.57 1.95 14.59
C SER A 139 -12.92 2.65 14.78
N PHE A 140 -13.44 3.32 13.76
CA PHE A 140 -14.63 4.18 13.84
C PHE A 140 -15.80 3.70 12.97
N GLY A 141 -15.56 2.73 12.08
CA GLY A 141 -16.59 2.17 11.21
C GLY A 141 -16.62 2.80 9.81
N PHE A 142 -17.67 2.47 9.06
CA PHE A 142 -17.76 2.83 7.64
C PHE A 142 -18.17 4.30 7.45
N TRP A 143 -17.28 5.10 6.85
CA TRP A 143 -17.53 6.48 6.49
C TRP A 143 -17.53 6.66 4.95
N PRO A 144 -18.71 6.68 4.28
CA PRO A 144 -18.80 6.59 2.83
C PRO A 144 -18.06 7.69 2.04
N PRO A 145 -18.16 8.98 2.40
CA PRO A 145 -17.48 10.04 1.66
C PRO A 145 -15.97 9.85 1.61
N TYR A 146 -15.36 9.54 2.76
CA TYR A 146 -13.93 9.29 2.83
C TYR A 146 -13.53 8.00 2.13
N PHE A 147 -14.33 6.94 2.28
CA PHE A 147 -14.11 5.67 1.60
C PHE A 147 -14.06 5.81 0.09
N ALA A 148 -15.03 6.51 -0.49
CA ALA A 148 -15.06 6.78 -1.93
C ALA A 148 -13.85 7.64 -2.34
N PHE A 149 -13.56 8.72 -1.62
CA PHE A 149 -12.43 9.59 -1.90
C PHE A 149 -11.10 8.84 -1.92
N ALA A 150 -10.81 8.04 -0.89
CA ALA A 150 -9.55 7.30 -0.76
C ALA A 150 -9.36 6.25 -1.87
N LEU A 151 -10.44 5.56 -2.28
CA LEU A 151 -10.38 4.56 -3.36
C LEU A 151 -10.28 5.21 -4.74
N VAL A 152 -11.04 6.29 -4.99
CA VAL A 152 -10.96 7.04 -6.26
C VAL A 152 -9.57 7.65 -6.45
N TRP A 153 -9.01 8.25 -5.39
CA TRP A 153 -7.62 8.73 -5.43
C TRP A 153 -6.63 7.61 -5.78
N GLY A 154 -6.83 6.43 -5.19
CA GLY A 154 -6.07 5.23 -5.50
C GLY A 154 -6.14 4.84 -6.98
N VAL A 155 -7.36 4.79 -7.54
CA VAL A 155 -7.57 4.50 -8.97
C VAL A 155 -6.87 5.54 -9.87
N VAL A 156 -6.98 6.83 -9.54
CA VAL A 156 -6.30 7.90 -10.28
C VAL A 156 -4.78 7.74 -10.22
N SER A 157 -4.25 7.42 -9.03
CA SER A 157 -2.80 7.21 -8.81
C SER A 157 -2.27 6.02 -9.60
N PHE A 158 -2.99 4.90 -9.63
CA PHE A 158 -2.61 3.74 -10.44
C PHE A 158 -2.75 3.99 -11.94
N THR A 159 -3.76 4.76 -12.36
CA THR A 159 -3.90 5.19 -13.75
C THR A 159 -2.71 6.02 -14.20
N GLU A 160 -2.29 7.00 -13.38
CA GLU A 160 -1.08 7.80 -13.64
C GLU A 160 0.16 6.90 -13.75
N GLY A 161 0.31 5.95 -12.82
CA GLY A 161 1.38 4.97 -12.84
C GLY A 161 1.41 4.14 -14.12
N MET A 162 0.27 3.61 -14.56
CA MET A 162 0.17 2.83 -15.79
C MET A 162 0.51 3.66 -17.04
N LEU A 163 0.06 4.91 -17.11
CA LEU A 163 0.42 5.82 -18.21
C LEU A 163 1.93 6.08 -18.26
N ILE A 164 2.56 6.31 -17.10
CA ILE A 164 4.00 6.49 -17.02
C ILE A 164 4.74 5.21 -17.44
N LEU A 165 4.30 4.04 -16.96
CA LEU A 165 4.87 2.76 -17.40
C LEU A 165 4.76 2.59 -18.91
N ALA A 166 3.62 2.94 -19.52
CA ALA A 166 3.42 2.87 -20.96
C ALA A 166 4.35 3.81 -21.74
N LEU A 167 4.62 5.01 -21.22
CA LEU A 167 5.47 6.02 -21.86
C LEU A 167 6.98 5.78 -21.71
N LEU A 168 7.41 5.12 -20.64
CA LEU A 168 8.83 4.88 -20.36
C LEU A 168 9.41 3.77 -21.25
N PRO A 169 10.57 3.96 -21.89
CA PRO A 169 11.24 2.90 -22.64
C PRO A 169 11.87 1.84 -21.71
N GLU A 170 12.31 2.26 -20.52
CA GLU A 170 12.96 1.41 -19.51
C GLU A 170 12.43 1.77 -18.11
N MET A 171 12.47 0.80 -17.18
CA MET A 171 12.04 1.01 -15.81
C MET A 171 12.97 2.00 -15.10
N ARG A 172 12.45 3.18 -14.76
CA ARG A 172 13.19 4.21 -14.02
C ARG A 172 12.60 4.42 -12.64
N SER A 173 13.43 4.33 -11.61
CA SER A 173 13.08 4.78 -10.26
C SER A 173 13.05 6.32 -10.21
N ASN A 174 12.42 6.90 -9.18
CA ASN A 174 12.42 8.35 -8.91
C ASN A 174 11.61 9.27 -9.84
N GLN A 175 10.64 8.75 -10.58
CA GLN A 175 9.68 9.62 -11.26
C GLN A 175 8.72 10.29 -10.26
N LYS A 176 8.56 11.60 -10.38
CA LYS A 176 7.72 12.41 -9.49
C LYS A 176 6.23 12.34 -9.84
N GLY A 177 5.92 12.17 -11.12
CA GLY A 177 4.56 12.21 -11.68
C GLY A 177 4.59 12.34 -13.21
N LEU A 178 3.42 12.24 -13.84
CA LEU A 178 3.26 12.22 -15.30
C LEU A 178 3.74 13.53 -15.94
N TYR A 179 3.46 14.66 -15.29
CA TYR A 179 3.90 15.99 -15.74
C TYR A 179 5.43 16.06 -15.96
N TRP A 180 6.21 15.54 -15.01
CA TRP A 180 7.69 15.56 -15.11
C TRP A 180 8.20 14.60 -16.19
N VAL A 181 7.54 13.45 -16.37
CA VAL A 181 7.90 12.49 -17.42
C VAL A 181 7.69 13.10 -18.80
N LEU A 182 6.54 13.75 -19.03
CA LEU A 182 6.23 14.39 -20.31
C LEU A 182 7.16 15.58 -20.60
N ARG A 183 7.49 16.39 -19.58
CA ARG A 183 8.41 17.54 -19.72
C ARG A 183 9.82 17.11 -20.09
N ASN A 184 10.34 16.04 -19.49
CA ASN A 184 11.69 15.57 -19.79
C ASN A 184 11.81 14.98 -21.21
N ARG A 185 10.71 14.47 -21.76
CA ARG A 185 10.66 13.92 -23.13
C ARG A 185 10.59 14.98 -24.22
N THR A 186 10.11 16.18 -23.90
CA THR A 186 10.03 17.31 -24.84
C THR A 186 11.34 18.09 -24.92
N GLN A 187 12.31 17.80 -24.03
CA GLN A 187 13.63 18.43 -24.00
C GLN A 187 14.76 17.54 -24.56
N SER A 188 14.43 16.33 -25.03
CA SER A 188 15.33 15.36 -25.68
C SER A 188 14.99 15.22 -27.14
#